data_AF-A0A2S9JCI1-F1
#
_entry.id   AF-A0A2S9JCI1-F1
#
_cell.length_a   1.000
_cell.length_b   1.000
_cell.length_c   1.000
_cell.angle_alpha   90.00
_cell.angle_beta   90.00
_cell.angle_gamma   90.00
#
_symmetry.space_group_name_H-M   'P 1'
#
loop_
_entity.id
_entity.type
_entity.pdbx_description
1 polymer ?
#
loop_
_entity_poly.entity_id
_entity_poly.type
_entity_poly.pdbx_seq_one_letter_code
_entity_poly.pdbx_strand_id
1 'polypeptide(L)'
;MLDMIFQGIALFLLIFCGSQVVIFIGLVLWVVWIDAIKPRMIPEAEIDRIAGDIIASYADPEGEAFTRHQYAWDRSDGAEQTYWHRVRKAVRRHLA
;
A
#
# COMPACT_ATOMS: atom_id res chain seq x y z
N MET A 1 17.68 -1.08 49.01
CA MET A 1 18.33 -0.33 47.91
C MET A 1 18.40 -1.17 46.63
N LEU A 2 18.96 -2.38 46.68
CA LEU A 2 19.05 -3.29 45.52
C LEU A 2 17.67 -3.68 44.95
N ASP A 3 16.69 -3.98 45.81
CA ASP A 3 15.33 -4.33 45.36
C ASP A 3 14.61 -3.19 44.64
N MET A 4 14.81 -1.95 45.10
CA MET A 4 14.24 -0.76 44.46
C MET A 4 14.86 -0.52 43.08
N ILE A 5 16.16 -0.83 42.93
CA ILE A 5 16.86 -0.75 41.64
C ILE A 5 16.34 -1.84 40.69
N PHE A 6 16.22 -3.09 41.16
CA PHE A 6 15.68 -4.18 40.34
C PHE A 6 14.24 -3.94 39.90
N GLN A 7 13.40 -3.42 40.80
CA GLN A 7 12.01 -3.09 40.49
C GLN A 7 11.91 -1.95 39.47
N GLY A 8 12.79 -0.95 39.57
CA GLY A 8 12.91 0.12 38.58
C GLY A 8 13.36 -0.40 37.20
N ILE A 9 14.36 -1.27 37.15
CA ILE A 9 14.83 -1.90 35.92
C ILE A 9 13.73 -2.77 35.29
N ALA A 10 13.03 -3.56 36.09
CA ALA A 10 11.94 -4.41 35.60
C ALA A 10 10.81 -3.59 34.99
N LEU A 11 10.41 -2.49 35.64
CA LEU A 11 9.38 -1.59 35.12
C LEU A 11 9.85 -0.90 33.82
N PHE A 12 11.10 -0.44 33.78
CA PHE A 12 11.68 0.18 32.60
C PHE A 12 11.70 -0.79 31.41
N LEU A 13 12.16 -2.03 31.61
CA LEU A 13 12.18 -3.04 30.58
C LEU A 13 10.77 -3.40 30.08
N LEU A 14 9.79 -3.49 30.99
CA LEU A 14 8.40 -3.77 30.63
C LEU A 14 7.81 -2.65 29.75
N ILE A 15 8.02 -1.38 30.14
CA ILE A 15 7.55 -0.23 29.36
C ILE A 15 8.28 -0.17 28.01
N PHE A 16 9.61 -0.36 28.01
CA PHE A 16 10.39 -0.34 26.78
C PHE A 16 9.93 -1.44 25.81
N CYS A 17 9.94 -2.71 26.23
CA CYS A 17 9.50 -3.82 25.39
C CYS A 17 8.04 -3.68 24.95
N GLY A 18 7.14 -3.29 25.86
CA GLY A 18 5.74 -3.05 25.54
C GLY A 18 5.56 -1.95 24.49
N SER A 19 6.29 -0.84 24.63
CA SER A 19 6.25 0.27 23.68
C SER A 19 6.72 -0.14 22.28
N GLN A 20 7.77 -0.96 22.18
CA GLN A 20 8.27 -1.44 20.89
C GLN A 20 7.22 -2.28 20.16
N VAL A 21 6.51 -3.15 20.87
CA VAL A 21 5.44 -3.97 20.28
C VAL A 21 4.30 -3.09 19.77
N VAL A 22 3.87 -2.09 20.55
CA VAL A 22 2.79 -1.16 20.15
C VAL A 22 3.21 -0.34 18.93
N ILE A 23 4.44 0.18 18.90
CA ILE A 23 4.99 0.91 17.76
C ILE A 23 5.02 0.00 16.52
N PHE A 24 5.49 -1.24 16.66
CA PHE A 24 5.55 -2.19 15.55
C PHE A 24 4.16 -2.49 14.97
N ILE A 25 3.17 -2.75 15.82
CA ILE A 25 1.78 -2.94 15.40
C ILE A 25 1.25 -1.69 14.69
N GLY A 26 1.55 -0.50 15.22
CA GLY A 26 1.16 0.78 14.61
C GLY A 26 1.76 0.96 13.20
N LEU A 27 3.05 0.65 13.04
CA LEU A 27 3.73 0.70 11.74
C LEU A 27 3.13 -0.29 10.73
N VAL A 28 2.85 -1.52 11.16
CA VAL A 28 2.21 -2.53 10.30
C VAL A 28 0.81 -2.08 9.87
N LEU A 29 -0.01 -1.59 10.81
CA LEU A 29 -1.34 -1.06 10.49
C LEU A 29 -1.26 0.14 9.53
N TRP A 30 -0.27 1.01 9.71
CA TRP A 30 -0.04 2.16 8.83
C TRP A 30 0.32 1.73 7.40
N VAL A 31 1.21 0.75 7.24
CA VAL A 31 1.55 0.18 5.93
C VAL A 31 0.31 -0.45 5.28
N VAL A 32 -0.44 -1.27 6.01
CA VAL A 32 -1.69 -1.87 5.51
C VAL A 32 -2.71 -0.80 5.09
N TRP A 33 -2.82 0.28 5.84
CA TRP A 33 -3.71 1.38 5.49
C TRP A 33 -3.31 2.05 4.16
N ILE A 34 -2.03 2.38 3.99
CA ILE A 34 -1.50 3.01 2.77
C ILE A 34 -1.65 2.08 1.55
N ASP A 35 -1.33 0.80 1.71
CA ASP A 35 -1.22 -0.12 0.58
C ASP A 35 -2.55 -0.75 0.19
N ALA A 36 -3.46 -0.98 1.14
CA ALA A 36 -4.70 -1.71 0.88
C ALA A 36 -5.94 -0.83 0.92
N ILE A 37 -6.00 0.20 1.78
CA ILE A 37 -7.23 0.97 2.00
C ILE A 37 -7.23 2.24 1.16
N LYS A 38 -6.16 3.04 1.22
CA LYS A 38 -6.05 4.28 0.45
C LYS A 38 -6.30 4.11 -1.06
N PRO A 39 -5.75 3.09 -1.76
CA PRO A 39 -5.99 2.92 -3.20
C PRO A 39 -7.43 2.51 -3.50
N ARG A 40 -8.11 1.90 -2.52
CA ARG A 40 -9.52 1.52 -2.67
C ARG A 40 -10.46 2.70 -2.60
N MET A 41 -10.06 3.79 -1.94
CA MET A 41 -10.82 5.02 -1.84
C MET A 41 -10.73 5.88 -3.11
N ILE A 42 -9.85 5.54 -4.06
CA ILE A 42 -9.81 6.21 -5.36
C ILE A 42 -11.12 5.87 -6.11
N PRO A 43 -11.91 6.89 -6.51
CA PRO A 43 -13.18 6.67 -7.19
C PRO A 43 -13.01 5.89 -8.50
N GLU A 44 -13.96 5.01 -8.83
CA GLU A 44 -13.91 4.26 -10.10
C GLU A 44 -13.91 5.18 -11.33
N ALA A 45 -14.59 6.33 -11.25
CA ALA A 45 -14.61 7.32 -12.32
C ALA A 45 -13.20 7.90 -12.63
N GLU A 46 -12.35 8.05 -11.62
CA GLU A 46 -10.95 8.46 -11.81
C GLU A 46 -10.17 7.37 -12.56
N ILE A 47 -10.36 6.10 -12.17
CA ILE A 47 -9.72 4.94 -12.80
C ILE A 47 -10.15 4.81 -14.26
N ASP A 48 -11.45 4.97 -14.55
CA ASP A 48 -11.97 4.89 -15.91
C ASP A 48 -11.50 6.07 -16.77
N ARG A 49 -11.36 7.27 -16.19
CA ARG A 49 -10.74 8.43 -16.88
C ARG A 49 -9.29 8.13 -17.27
N ILE A 50 -8.50 7.60 -16.36
CA ILE A 50 -7.10 7.23 -16.63
C ILE A 50 -7.01 6.09 -17.65
N ALA A 51 -7.90 5.10 -17.56
CA ALA A 51 -7.99 4.03 -18.55
C ALA A 51 -8.30 4.58 -19.95
N GLY A 52 -9.24 5.52 -20.06
CA GLY A 52 -9.56 6.22 -21.32
C GLY A 52 -8.37 7.01 -21.87
N ASP A 53 -7.63 7.69 -21.00
CA ASP A 53 -6.42 8.43 -21.39
C ASP A 53 -5.31 7.51 -21.93
N ILE A 54 -5.11 6.34 -21.31
CA ILE A 54 -4.17 5.32 -21.79
C ILE A 54 -4.61 4.75 -23.15
N ILE A 55 -5.91 4.49 -23.32
CA ILE A 55 -6.45 4.00 -24.60
C ILE A 55 -6.28 5.02 -25.71
N ALA A 56 -6.45 6.31 -25.41
CA ALA A 56 -6.29 7.39 -26.39
C ALA A 56 -4.82 7.66 -26.73
N SER A 57 -3.91 7.48 -25.77
CA SER A 57 -2.51 7.90 -25.89
C SER A 57 -1.55 6.84 -26.42
N TYR A 58 -1.92 5.55 -26.34
CA TYR A 58 -1.01 4.44 -26.65
C TYR A 58 -1.57 3.50 -27.72
N ALA A 59 -0.69 3.03 -28.61
CA ALA A 59 -1.03 2.07 -29.65
C ALA A 59 -1.33 0.65 -29.09
N ASP A 60 -0.71 0.30 -27.96
CA ASP A 60 -1.04 -0.90 -27.17
C ASP A 60 -1.39 -0.50 -25.72
N PRO A 61 -2.67 -0.18 -25.46
CA PRO A 61 -3.12 0.26 -24.13
C PRO A 61 -3.00 -0.82 -23.05
N GLU A 62 -3.17 -2.10 -23.41
CA GLU A 62 -3.07 -3.19 -22.44
C GLU A 62 -1.62 -3.44 -22.03
N GLY A 63 -0.70 -3.43 -23.01
CA GLY A 63 0.73 -3.57 -22.78
C GLY A 63 1.31 -2.45 -21.91
N GLU A 64 0.89 -1.21 -22.13
CA GLU A 64 1.33 -0.07 -21.31
C GLU A 64 0.82 -0.20 -19.87
N ALA A 65 -0.48 -0.52 -19.69
CA ALA A 65 -1.05 -0.74 -18.36
C ALA A 65 -0.40 -1.92 -17.62
N PHE A 66 -0.02 -2.97 -18.34
CA PHE A 66 0.72 -4.10 -17.79
C PHE A 66 2.14 -3.71 -17.36
N THR A 67 2.87 -2.97 -18.19
CA THR A 67 4.23 -2.50 -17.87
C THR A 67 4.24 -1.65 -16.60
N ARG A 68 3.28 -0.74 -16.44
CA ARG A 68 3.16 0.08 -15.21
C ARG A 68 2.81 -0.74 -13.98
N HIS A 69 1.94 -1.74 -14.13
CA HIS A 69 1.65 -2.66 -13.04
C HIS A 69 2.89 -3.47 -12.65
N GLN A 70 3.68 -3.94 -13.62
CA GLN A 70 4.93 -4.66 -13.36
C GLN A 70 5.96 -3.78 -12.66
N TYR A 71 6.08 -2.51 -13.05
CA TYR A 71 6.96 -1.57 -12.38
C TYR A 71 6.60 -1.35 -10.89
N ALA A 72 5.29 -1.32 -10.58
CA ALA A 72 4.82 -1.25 -9.19
C ALA A 72 5.15 -2.52 -8.38
N TRP A 73 5.15 -3.69 -9.04
CA TRP A 73 5.63 -4.94 -8.43
C TRP A 73 7.14 -4.90 -8.14
N ASP A 74 7.94 -4.44 -9.09
CA ASP A 74 9.39 -4.37 -8.93
C ASP A 74 9.80 -3.42 -7.79
N ARG A 75 9.00 -2.37 -7.54
CA ARG A 75 9.18 -1.45 -6.40
C ARG A 75 8.57 -1.91 -5.09
N SER A 76 7.87 -3.06 -5.09
CA SER A 76 7.10 -3.55 -3.94
C SER A 76 6.10 -2.53 -3.39
N ASP A 77 5.56 -1.66 -4.24
CA ASP A 77 4.57 -0.65 -3.86
C ASP A 77 3.16 -1.24 -3.95
N GLY A 78 2.62 -1.71 -2.82
CA GLY A 78 1.31 -2.37 -2.77
C GLY A 78 0.14 -1.45 -3.15
N ALA A 79 0.27 -0.16 -2.84
CA ALA A 79 -0.71 0.85 -3.21
C ALA A 79 -0.79 1.00 -4.73
N GLU A 80 0.37 1.16 -5.37
CA GLU A 80 0.50 1.33 -6.80
C GLU A 80 0.14 0.05 -7.57
N GLN A 81 0.45 -1.13 -7.01
CA GLN A 81 0.02 -2.43 -7.55
C GLN A 81 -1.51 -2.52 -7.63
N THR A 82 -2.21 -2.22 -6.52
CA THR A 82 -3.67 -2.28 -6.46
C THR A 82 -4.31 -1.28 -7.42
N TYR A 83 -3.72 -0.08 -7.53
CA TYR A 83 -4.15 0.96 -8.45
C TYR A 83 -4.03 0.51 -9.91
N TRP A 84 -2.85 0.07 -10.36
CA TRP A 84 -2.65 -0.35 -11.75
C TRP A 84 -3.41 -1.63 -12.10
N HIS A 85 -3.65 -2.52 -11.14
CA HIS A 85 -4.54 -3.66 -11.34
C HIS A 85 -5.97 -3.21 -11.70
N ARG A 86 -6.49 -2.18 -11.02
CA ARG A 86 -7.81 -1.59 -11.32
C ARG A 86 -7.83 -0.90 -12.67
N VAL A 87 -6.81 -0.11 -12.99
CA VAL A 87 -6.68 0.56 -14.31
C VAL A 87 -6.64 -0.49 -15.42
N ARG A 88 -5.81 -1.54 -15.31
CA ARG A 88 -5.74 -2.62 -16.31
C ARG A 88 -7.08 -3.34 -16.46
N LYS A 89 -7.83 -3.53 -15.38
CA LYS A 89 -9.18 -4.11 -15.44
C LYS A 89 -10.14 -3.17 -16.19
N ALA A 90 -10.09 -1.87 -15.94
CA ALA A 90 -10.88 -0.87 -16.66
C ALA A 90 -10.53 -0.83 -18.15
N VAL A 91 -9.24 -0.76 -18.50
CA VAL A 91 -8.76 -0.80 -19.91
C VAL A 91 -9.31 -2.04 -20.62
N ARG A 92 -9.21 -3.23 -20.01
CA ARG A 92 -9.77 -4.46 -20.58
C ARG A 92 -11.29 -4.43 -20.74
N ARG A 93 -12.03 -3.77 -19.85
CA ARG A 93 -13.47 -3.57 -20.00
C ARG A 93 -13.81 -2.63 -21.17
N HIS A 94 -12.97 -1.66 -21.48
CA HIS A 94 -13.18 -0.73 -22.58
C HIS A 94 -12.78 -1.28 -23.95
N LEU A 95 -11.86 -2.26 -23.99
CA LEU A 95 -11.39 -2.91 -25.21
C LEU A 95 -12.20 -4.16 -25.60
N ALA A 96 -12.99 -4.71 -24.68
CA ALA A 96 -13.90 -5.84 -24.91
C ALA A 96 -15.25 -5.37 -25.47
#